data_AF-A0A246JKB5-F1
#
_entry.id   AF-A0A246JKB5-F1
#
_cell.length_a   1.000
_cell.length_b   1.000
_cell.length_c   1.000
_cell.angle_alpha   90.00
_cell.angle_beta   90.00
_cell.angle_gamma   90.00
#
_symmetry.space_group_name_H-M   'P 1'
#
loop_
_entity.id
_entity.type
_entity.pdbx_description
1 polymer ?
#
loop_
_entity_poly.entity_id
_entity_poly.type
_entity_poly.pdbx_seq_one_letter_code
_entity_poly.pdbx_strand_id
1 'polypeptide(L)'
;MIASSDINRLASLGLDCWGAGRLEEARSHYLAALALIDPGHSAEPGLKGQLAGVLAALGDVEGATAQYTQAVDGELALGEADGGIALLIARYFLANHLVIAGAPEQALAAIAPSLAAKPDHWLTRVVQAEALYALGRFADSRDAAEAAVARAPSAAKAQELTLHLKAMLEGPGGSGEAG
;
A
#
# COMPACT_ATOMS: atom_id res chain seq x y z
N MET A 1 30.68 -7.63 9.55
CA MET A 1 29.76 -6.57 10.04
C MET A 1 29.27 -5.86 8.80
N ILE A 2 28.03 -6.10 8.39
CA ILE A 2 27.46 -5.38 7.26
C ILE A 2 27.37 -3.92 7.66
N ALA A 3 27.92 -3.02 6.85
CA ALA A 3 27.84 -1.62 7.14
C ALA A 3 26.40 -1.18 6.84
N SER A 4 25.55 -1.05 7.86
CA SER A 4 24.17 -0.55 7.71
C SER A 4 24.12 0.79 6.95
N SER A 5 25.23 1.53 6.90
CA SER A 5 25.43 2.71 6.06
C SER A 5 25.31 2.42 4.56
N ASP A 6 25.77 1.26 4.07
CA ASP A 6 25.68 0.92 2.64
C ASP A 6 24.27 0.52 2.22
N ILE A 7 23.54 -0.24 3.06
CA ILE A 7 22.13 -0.55 2.83
C ILE A 7 21.33 0.73 2.76
N ASN A 8 21.49 1.62 3.76
CA ASN A 8 20.76 2.89 3.80
C ASN A 8 21.11 3.79 2.60
N ARG A 9 22.39 3.86 2.23
CA ARG A 9 22.82 4.62 1.05
C ARG A 9 22.18 4.10 -0.24
N LEU A 10 22.16 2.79 -0.45
CA LEU A 10 21.52 2.18 -1.62
C LEU A 10 20.01 2.40 -1.61
N ALA A 11 19.35 2.26 -0.46
CA ALA A 11 17.93 2.55 -0.33
C ALA A 11 17.60 4.02 -0.66
N SER A 12 18.41 4.97 -0.17
CA SER A 12 18.25 6.39 -0.50
C SER A 12 18.44 6.67 -1.99
N LEU A 13 19.47 6.09 -2.62
CA LEU A 13 19.67 6.21 -4.07
C LEU A 13 18.50 5.61 -4.86
N GLY A 14 17.95 4.49 -4.39
CA GLY A 14 16.75 3.89 -4.96
C GLY A 14 15.55 4.83 -4.93
N LEU A 15 15.32 5.46 -3.78
CA LEU A 15 14.23 6.43 -3.60
C LEU A 15 14.42 7.68 -4.48
N ASP A 16 15.63 8.23 -4.53
CA ASP A 16 15.95 9.39 -5.37
C ASP A 16 15.76 9.08 -6.86
N CYS A 17 16.20 7.89 -7.31
CA CYS A 17 15.99 7.46 -8.69
C CYS A 17 14.50 7.28 -9.00
N TRP A 18 13.72 6.71 -8.06
CA TRP A 18 12.28 6.55 -8.24
C TRP A 18 11.58 7.91 -8.36
N GLY A 19 11.86 8.85 -7.46
CA GLY A 19 11.30 10.21 -7.52
C GLY A 19 11.67 10.96 -8.81
N ALA A 20 12.82 10.63 -9.42
CA ALA A 20 13.25 11.18 -10.71
C ALA A 20 12.71 10.41 -11.93
N GLY A 21 11.88 9.37 -11.74
CA GLY A 21 11.35 8.53 -12.82
C GLY A 21 12.37 7.55 -13.44
N ARG A 22 13.56 7.41 -12.85
CA ARG A 22 14.63 6.51 -13.30
C ARG A 22 14.41 5.13 -12.70
N LEU A 23 13.32 4.48 -13.12
CA LEU A 23 12.77 3.30 -12.46
C LEU A 23 13.72 2.08 -12.50
N GLU A 24 14.44 1.85 -13.59
CA GLU A 24 15.39 0.73 -13.67
C GLU A 24 16.63 0.93 -12.78
N GLU A 25 17.09 2.18 -12.62
CA GLU A 25 18.15 2.51 -11.66
C GLU A 25 17.64 2.31 -10.23
N ALA A 26 16.42 2.75 -9.93
CA ALA A 26 15.78 2.55 -8.63
C ALA A 26 15.68 1.06 -8.27
N ARG A 27 15.20 0.24 -9.21
CA ARG A 27 15.12 -1.22 -9.08
C ARG A 27 16.50 -1.81 -8.76
N SER A 28 17.52 -1.41 -9.51
CA SER A 28 18.89 -1.91 -9.31
C SER A 28 19.44 -1.56 -7.93
N HIS A 29 19.18 -0.35 -7.44
CA HIS A 29 19.60 0.07 -6.10
C HIS A 29 18.89 -0.69 -4.98
N TYR A 30 17.58 -0.90 -5.08
CA TYR A 30 16.84 -1.69 -4.07
C TYR A 30 17.25 -3.16 -4.07
N LEU A 31 17.49 -3.77 -5.24
CA LEU A 31 18.02 -5.14 -5.33
C LEU A 31 19.41 -5.25 -4.70
N ALA A 32 20.28 -4.26 -4.94
CA ALA A 32 21.60 -4.22 -4.30
C ALA A 32 21.50 -4.06 -2.78
N ALA A 33 20.57 -3.24 -2.28
CA ALA A 33 20.33 -3.09 -0.84
C ALA A 33 19.84 -4.41 -0.20
N LEU A 34 18.90 -5.09 -0.85
CA LEU A 34 18.38 -6.39 -0.40
C LEU A 34 19.45 -7.49 -0.45
N ALA A 35 20.37 -7.47 -1.41
CA ALA A 35 21.47 -8.44 -1.45
C ALA A 35 22.46 -8.30 -0.27
N LEU A 36 22.46 -7.14 0.40
CA LEU A 36 23.29 -6.88 1.56
C LEU A 36 22.55 -7.08 2.88
N ILE A 37 21.26 -7.37 2.88
CA ILE A 37 20.51 -7.48 4.14
C ILE A 37 20.62 -8.90 4.71
N ASP A 38 20.87 -8.99 6.01
CA ASP A 38 20.83 -10.28 6.70
C ASP A 38 19.37 -10.79 6.75
N PRO A 39 19.13 -12.10 6.56
CA PRO A 39 17.78 -12.67 6.66
C PRO A 39 17.12 -12.35 8.00
N GLY A 40 15.88 -11.86 7.97
CA GLY A 40 15.13 -11.51 9.19
C GLY A 40 15.51 -10.17 9.81
N HIS A 41 16.31 -9.35 9.13
CA HIS A 41 16.56 -7.98 9.55
C HIS A 41 15.27 -7.15 9.41
N SER A 42 14.99 -6.31 10.40
CA SER A 42 13.78 -5.48 10.47
C SER A 42 13.55 -4.49 9.32
N ALA A 43 14.56 -4.23 8.47
CA ALA A 43 14.44 -3.30 7.36
C ALA A 43 14.08 -4.01 6.03
N GLU A 44 14.18 -5.33 6.00
CA GLU A 44 13.93 -6.14 4.81
C GLU A 44 12.51 -5.97 4.26
N PRO A 45 11.44 -6.02 5.08
CA PRO A 45 10.08 -5.86 4.57
C PRO A 45 9.86 -4.50 3.91
N GLY A 46 10.38 -3.43 4.54
CA GLY A 46 10.30 -2.07 4.01
C GLY A 46 11.01 -1.92 2.65
N LEU A 47 12.18 -2.52 2.48
CA LEU A 47 12.90 -2.51 1.20
C LEU A 47 12.15 -3.29 0.11
N LYS A 48 11.55 -4.44 0.45
CA LYS A 48 10.72 -5.20 -0.49
C LYS A 48 9.48 -4.42 -0.91
N GLY A 49 8.81 -3.73 0.02
CA GLY A 49 7.68 -2.86 -0.29
C GLY A 49 8.07 -1.71 -1.24
N GLN A 50 9.24 -1.10 -1.06
CA GLN A 50 9.72 -0.07 -1.99
C GLN A 50 10.08 -0.63 -3.36
N LEU A 51 10.78 -1.77 -3.43
CA LEU A 51 11.06 -2.46 -4.69
C LEU A 51 9.76 -2.81 -5.41
N ALA A 52 8.75 -3.31 -4.70
CA ALA A 52 7.44 -3.63 -5.26
C ALA A 52 6.76 -2.40 -5.90
N GLY A 53 6.84 -1.24 -5.26
CA GLY A 53 6.36 0.02 -5.83
C GLY A 53 7.06 0.43 -7.12
N VAL A 54 8.38 0.22 -7.20
CA VAL A 54 9.14 0.44 -8.44
C VAL A 54 8.73 -0.55 -9.54
N LEU A 55 8.57 -1.83 -9.20
CA LEU A 55 8.13 -2.86 -10.16
C LEU A 55 6.73 -2.57 -10.70
N ALA A 56 5.81 -2.11 -9.83
CA ALA A 56 4.48 -1.70 -10.25
C ALA A 56 4.53 -0.51 -11.22
N ALA A 57 5.39 0.48 -10.95
CA ALA A 57 5.59 1.62 -11.85
C ALA A 57 6.23 1.23 -13.20
N LEU A 58 7.01 0.15 -13.23
CA LEU A 58 7.56 -0.44 -14.46
C LEU A 58 6.54 -1.31 -15.23
N GLY A 59 5.35 -1.56 -14.65
CA GLY A 59 4.34 -2.45 -15.22
C GLY A 59 4.61 -3.94 -14.95
N ASP A 60 5.60 -4.29 -14.13
CA ASP A 60 5.84 -5.65 -13.68
C ASP A 60 4.88 -6.01 -12.54
N VAL A 61 3.63 -6.31 -12.91
CA VAL A 61 2.54 -6.59 -11.97
C VAL A 61 2.81 -7.84 -11.14
N GLU A 62 3.39 -8.89 -11.74
CA GLU A 62 3.70 -10.15 -11.07
C GLU A 62 4.84 -9.96 -10.07
N GLY A 63 5.95 -9.34 -10.50
CA GLY A 63 7.07 -9.02 -9.63
C GLY A 63 6.68 -8.11 -8.47
N ALA A 64 5.86 -7.09 -8.72
CA ALA A 64 5.33 -6.22 -7.67
C ALA A 64 4.48 -6.99 -6.65
N THR A 65 3.56 -7.83 -7.11
CA THR A 65 2.70 -8.65 -6.23
C THR A 65 3.55 -9.57 -5.35
N ALA A 66 4.56 -10.22 -5.94
CA ALA A 66 5.47 -11.08 -5.20
C ALA A 66 6.24 -10.31 -4.11
N GLN A 67 6.80 -9.14 -4.44
CA GLN A 67 7.56 -8.35 -3.47
C GLN A 67 6.69 -7.75 -2.37
N TYR A 68 5.48 -7.28 -2.68
CA TYR A 68 4.53 -6.83 -1.65
C TYR A 68 4.09 -7.96 -0.72
N THR A 69 3.85 -9.16 -1.27
CA THR A 69 3.49 -10.34 -0.48
C THR A 69 4.63 -10.71 0.47
N GLN A 70 5.86 -10.74 -0.03
CA GLN A 70 7.05 -10.99 0.80
C GLN A 70 7.30 -9.91 1.86
N ALA A 71 6.88 -8.66 1.62
CA ALA A 71 6.91 -7.63 2.64
C ALA A 71 5.91 -7.94 3.78
N VAL A 72 4.67 -8.30 3.44
CA VAL A 72 3.66 -8.73 4.43
C VAL A 72 4.14 -9.95 5.23
N ASP A 73 4.67 -10.97 4.56
CA ASP A 73 5.22 -12.17 5.21
C ASP A 73 6.40 -11.84 6.12
N GLY A 74 7.25 -10.90 5.70
CA GLY A 74 8.38 -10.43 6.49
C GLY A 74 7.94 -9.73 7.79
N GLU A 75 6.97 -8.83 7.72
CA GLU A 75 6.40 -8.19 8.93
C GLU A 75 5.79 -9.22 9.90
N LEU A 76 5.07 -10.22 9.36
CA LEU A 76 4.54 -11.32 10.17
C LEU A 76 5.66 -12.16 10.81
N ALA A 77 6.74 -12.44 10.09
CA ALA A 77 7.89 -13.17 10.60
C ALA A 77 8.65 -12.41 11.70
N LEU A 78 8.62 -11.07 11.67
CA LEU A 78 9.13 -10.22 12.74
C LEU A 78 8.22 -10.19 13.97
N GLY A 79 7.04 -10.82 13.90
CA GLY A 79 6.09 -10.92 15.01
C GLY A 79 5.12 -9.75 15.10
N GLU A 80 4.96 -8.95 14.03
CA GLU A 80 3.96 -7.90 13.99
C GLU A 80 2.55 -8.49 14.09
N ALA A 81 1.76 -7.94 15.01
CA ALA A 81 0.36 -8.32 15.15
C ALA A 81 -0.47 -7.79 13.96
N ASP A 82 -1.64 -8.36 13.69
CA ASP A 82 -2.53 -7.92 12.59
C ASP A 82 -2.91 -6.42 12.65
N GLY A 83 -2.91 -5.82 13.84
CA GLY A 83 -3.12 -4.39 14.08
C GLY A 83 -1.83 -3.56 14.19
N GLY A 84 -0.66 -4.16 14.01
CA GLY A 84 0.64 -3.47 13.99
C GLY A 84 0.70 -2.47 12.84
N ILE A 85 1.31 -1.30 13.08
CA ILE A 85 1.33 -0.23 12.08
C ILE A 85 2.15 -0.64 10.85
N ALA A 86 3.26 -1.36 11.04
CA ALA A 86 4.09 -1.82 9.93
C ALA A 86 3.35 -2.80 9.02
N LEU A 87 2.71 -3.83 9.61
CA LEU A 87 1.90 -4.80 8.88
C LEU A 87 0.67 -4.17 8.20
N LEU A 88 0.03 -3.19 8.85
CA LEU A 88 -1.06 -2.39 8.26
C LEU A 88 -0.61 -1.67 6.99
N ILE A 89 0.55 -1.04 7.03
CA ILE A 89 1.13 -0.32 5.89
C ILE A 89 1.50 -1.31 4.77
N ALA A 90 2.12 -2.44 5.10
CA ALA A 90 2.48 -3.47 4.12
C ALA A 90 1.24 -4.03 3.40
N ARG A 91 0.17 -4.36 4.16
CA ARG A 91 -1.10 -4.82 3.61
C ARG A 91 -1.83 -3.75 2.80
N TYR A 92 -1.77 -2.49 3.23
CA TYR A 92 -2.30 -1.36 2.45
C TYR A 92 -1.65 -1.31 1.06
N PHE A 93 -0.32 -1.36 0.97
CA PHE A 93 0.36 -1.29 -0.32
C PHE A 93 0.08 -2.51 -1.21
N LEU A 94 0.10 -3.71 -0.65
CA LEU A 94 -0.28 -4.94 -1.38
C LEU A 94 -1.71 -4.82 -1.93
N ALA A 95 -2.67 -4.43 -1.09
CA ALA A 95 -4.07 -4.38 -1.48
C ALA A 95 -4.36 -3.26 -2.48
N ASN A 96 -3.75 -2.08 -2.32
CA ASN A 96 -3.85 -1.01 -3.30
C ASN A 96 -3.32 -1.45 -4.68
N HIS A 97 -2.18 -2.14 -4.70
CA HIS A 97 -1.63 -2.74 -5.93
C HIS A 97 -2.59 -3.75 -6.55
N LEU A 98 -3.18 -4.63 -5.74
CA LEU A 98 -4.15 -5.63 -6.20
C LEU A 98 -5.42 -4.99 -6.79
N VAL A 99 -5.91 -3.87 -6.23
CA VAL A 99 -7.03 -3.13 -6.84
C VAL A 99 -6.64 -2.62 -8.23
N ILE A 100 -5.48 -1.98 -8.37
CA ILE A 100 -4.98 -1.44 -9.65
C ILE A 100 -4.77 -2.57 -10.67
N ALA A 101 -4.29 -3.73 -10.21
CA ALA A 101 -4.08 -4.92 -11.03
C ALA A 101 -5.39 -5.66 -11.40
N GLY A 102 -6.56 -5.17 -10.98
CA GLY A 102 -7.85 -5.78 -11.30
C GLY A 102 -8.18 -7.02 -10.47
N ALA A 103 -7.58 -7.17 -9.28
CA ALA A 103 -7.84 -8.24 -8.33
C ALA A 103 -8.43 -7.72 -6.99
N PRO A 104 -9.55 -6.97 -7.01
CA PRO A 104 -10.10 -6.34 -5.81
C PRO A 104 -10.57 -7.34 -4.73
N GLU A 105 -10.98 -8.56 -5.08
CA GLU A 105 -11.29 -9.59 -4.08
C GLU A 105 -10.06 -10.01 -3.28
N GLN A 106 -8.90 -10.13 -3.95
CA GLN A 106 -7.64 -10.44 -3.29
C GLN A 106 -7.18 -9.26 -2.43
N ALA A 107 -7.42 -8.02 -2.87
CA ALA A 107 -7.16 -6.84 -2.07
C ALA A 107 -7.94 -6.86 -0.74
N LEU A 108 -9.24 -7.18 -0.80
CA LEU A 108 -10.08 -7.32 0.40
C LEU A 108 -9.59 -8.44 1.31
N ALA A 109 -9.20 -9.59 0.75
CA ALA A 109 -8.64 -10.69 1.53
C ALA A 109 -7.33 -10.30 2.23
N ALA A 110 -6.45 -9.56 1.56
CA ALA A 110 -5.17 -9.11 2.12
C ALA A 110 -5.33 -8.16 3.32
N ILE A 111 -6.31 -7.25 3.30
CA ILE A 111 -6.56 -6.31 4.40
C ILE A 111 -7.48 -6.85 5.49
N ALA A 112 -8.20 -7.95 5.25
CA ALA A 112 -9.22 -8.46 6.17
C ALA A 112 -8.72 -8.70 7.60
N PRO A 113 -7.54 -9.30 7.85
CA PRO A 113 -7.09 -9.53 9.22
C PRO A 113 -6.75 -8.20 9.93
N SER A 114 -6.20 -7.23 9.21
CA SER A 114 -5.92 -5.90 9.74
C SER A 114 -7.19 -5.09 10.02
N LEU A 115 -8.22 -5.20 9.17
CA LEU A 115 -9.53 -4.62 9.43
C LEU A 115 -10.19 -5.25 10.66
N ALA A 116 -10.05 -6.57 10.86
CA ALA A 116 -10.58 -7.24 12.05
C ALA A 116 -9.86 -6.77 13.33
N ALA A 117 -8.54 -6.61 13.29
CA ALA A 117 -7.75 -6.19 14.43
C ALA A 117 -7.88 -4.69 14.75
N LYS A 118 -8.00 -3.84 13.72
CA LYS A 118 -8.17 -2.37 13.84
C LYS A 118 -9.23 -1.86 12.86
N PRO A 119 -10.52 -2.05 13.17
CA PRO A 119 -11.62 -1.70 12.26
C PRO A 119 -11.77 -0.20 12.00
N ASP A 120 -11.19 0.65 12.84
CA ASP A 120 -11.24 2.11 12.73
C ASP A 120 -9.98 2.72 12.07
N HIS A 121 -9.01 1.92 11.67
CA HIS A 121 -7.80 2.47 11.04
C HIS A 121 -8.12 2.97 9.63
N TRP A 122 -8.03 4.29 9.42
CA TRP A 122 -8.44 4.94 8.17
C TRP A 122 -7.73 4.36 6.93
N LEU A 123 -6.45 3.99 7.04
CA LEU A 123 -5.64 3.56 5.89
C LEU A 123 -6.18 2.28 5.22
N THR A 124 -6.58 1.27 6.01
CA THR A 124 -7.17 0.04 5.45
C THR A 124 -8.59 0.26 4.95
N ARG A 125 -9.32 1.23 5.52
CA ARG A 125 -10.65 1.63 5.04
C ARG A 125 -10.61 2.31 3.67
N VAL A 126 -9.55 3.06 3.35
CA VAL A 126 -9.35 3.63 2.00
C VAL A 126 -9.36 2.52 0.95
N VAL A 127 -8.49 1.52 1.10
CA VAL A 127 -8.39 0.43 0.11
C VAL A 127 -9.61 -0.49 0.15
N GLN A 128 -10.25 -0.65 1.31
CA GLN A 128 -11.54 -1.34 1.39
C GLN A 128 -12.58 -0.65 0.50
N ALA A 129 -12.68 0.69 0.56
CA ALA A 129 -13.62 1.45 -0.25
C ALA A 129 -13.34 1.29 -1.75
N GLU A 130 -12.08 1.38 -2.15
CA GLU A 130 -11.65 1.21 -3.55
C GLU A 130 -11.94 -0.18 -4.09
N ALA A 131 -11.59 -1.22 -3.33
CA ALA A 131 -11.84 -2.61 -3.74
C ALA A 131 -13.34 -2.90 -3.85
N LEU A 132 -14.15 -2.42 -2.89
CA LEU A 132 -15.61 -2.56 -2.94
C LEU A 132 -16.21 -1.80 -4.14
N TYR A 133 -15.67 -0.62 -4.46
CA TYR A 133 -16.11 0.14 -5.62
C TYR A 133 -15.83 -0.60 -6.93
N ALA A 134 -14.62 -1.16 -7.08
CA ALA A 134 -14.22 -1.95 -8.23
C ALA A 134 -15.09 -3.20 -8.42
N LEU A 135 -15.64 -3.74 -7.33
CA LEU A 135 -16.60 -4.86 -7.33
C LEU A 135 -18.05 -4.45 -7.59
N GLY A 136 -18.34 -3.16 -7.77
CA GLY A 136 -19.70 -2.65 -7.90
C GLY A 136 -20.52 -2.66 -6.60
N ARG A 137 -19.87 -2.92 -5.45
CA ARG A 137 -20.50 -2.89 -4.12
C ARG A 137 -20.55 -1.46 -3.59
N PHE A 138 -21.26 -0.60 -4.30
CA PHE A 138 -21.20 0.86 -4.10
C PHE A 138 -21.66 1.33 -2.72
N ALA A 139 -22.68 0.70 -2.13
CA ALA A 139 -23.12 1.06 -0.77
C ALA A 139 -22.03 0.76 0.27
N ASP A 140 -21.49 -0.47 0.27
CA ASP A 140 -20.42 -0.86 1.18
C ASP A 140 -19.14 -0.01 0.95
N SER A 141 -18.86 0.33 -0.31
CA SER A 141 -17.74 1.19 -0.69
C SER A 141 -17.88 2.59 -0.09
N ARG A 142 -19.08 3.18 -0.20
CA ARG A 142 -19.39 4.48 0.39
C ARG A 142 -19.24 4.46 1.90
N ASP A 143 -19.79 3.45 2.57
CA ASP A 143 -19.66 3.29 4.03
C ASP A 143 -18.20 3.22 4.47
N ALA A 144 -17.38 2.48 3.74
CA ALA A 144 -15.94 2.40 3.99
C ALA A 144 -15.23 3.75 3.75
N ALA A 145 -15.61 4.48 2.70
CA ALA A 145 -15.05 5.79 2.40
C ALA A 145 -15.40 6.85 3.46
N GLU A 146 -16.67 6.90 3.88
CA GLU A 146 -17.13 7.78 4.96
C GLU A 146 -16.41 7.46 6.27
N ALA A 147 -16.23 6.18 6.60
CA ALA A 147 -15.44 5.75 7.74
C ALA A 147 -13.98 6.20 7.64
N ALA A 148 -13.33 6.06 6.49
CA ALA A 148 -11.95 6.50 6.30
C ALA A 148 -11.78 8.01 6.54
N VAL A 149 -12.64 8.84 5.95
CA VAL A 149 -12.61 10.30 6.12
C VAL A 149 -12.86 10.69 7.57
N ALA A 150 -13.85 10.07 8.23
CA ALA A 150 -14.20 10.39 9.61
C ALA A 150 -13.10 10.03 10.63
N ARG A 151 -12.22 9.09 10.31
CA ARG A 151 -11.07 8.67 11.16
C ARG A 151 -9.73 9.23 10.67
N ALA A 152 -9.75 10.22 9.76
CA ALA A 152 -8.53 10.88 9.33
C ALA A 152 -7.80 11.53 10.52
N PRO A 153 -6.46 11.45 10.59
CA PRO A 153 -5.67 11.97 11.70
C PRO A 153 -5.64 13.50 11.80
N SER A 154 -6.10 14.21 10.75
CA SER A 154 -6.15 15.66 10.70
C SER A 154 -7.19 16.14 9.70
N ALA A 155 -7.63 17.39 9.81
CA ALA A 155 -8.53 18.01 8.85
C ALA A 155 -7.94 18.05 7.43
N ALA A 156 -6.62 18.30 7.32
CA ALA A 156 -5.93 18.28 6.03
C ALA A 156 -5.97 16.88 5.40
N LYS A 157 -5.71 15.83 6.18
CA LYS A 157 -5.82 14.45 5.70
C LYS A 157 -7.27 14.08 5.37
N ALA A 158 -8.24 14.54 6.16
CA ALA A 158 -9.66 14.33 5.86
C ALA A 158 -10.03 14.90 4.48
N GLN A 159 -9.58 16.13 4.19
CA GLN A 159 -9.81 16.78 2.90
C GLN A 159 -9.14 16.02 1.75
N GLU A 160 -7.89 15.58 1.93
CA GLU A 160 -7.19 14.73 0.96
C GLU A 160 -7.97 13.43 0.68
N LEU A 161 -8.44 12.75 1.74
CA LEU A 161 -9.23 11.52 1.59
C LEU A 161 -10.57 11.77 0.92
N THR A 162 -11.25 12.87 1.22
CA THR A 162 -12.50 13.25 0.55
C THR A 162 -12.29 13.44 -0.96
N LEU A 163 -11.19 14.08 -1.36
CA LEU A 163 -10.86 14.26 -2.77
C LEU A 163 -10.50 12.93 -3.44
N HIS A 164 -9.68 12.12 -2.78
CA HIS A 164 -9.26 10.81 -3.28
C HIS A 164 -10.44 9.84 -3.46
N LEU A 165 -11.35 9.81 -2.49
CA LEU A 165 -12.50 8.89 -2.44
C LEU A 165 -13.79 9.50 -3.01
N LYS A 166 -13.69 10.61 -3.75
CA LYS A 166 -14.86 11.36 -4.24
C LYS A 166 -15.87 10.47 -4.98
N ALA A 167 -15.39 9.61 -5.87
CA ALA A 167 -16.25 8.70 -6.63
C ALA A 167 -17.02 7.71 -5.72
N MET A 168 -16.39 7.22 -4.66
CA MET A 168 -17.00 6.30 -3.69
C MET A 168 -18.03 7.01 -2.81
N LEU A 169 -17.78 8.27 -2.45
CA LEU A 169 -18.67 9.09 -1.64
C LEU A 169 -19.93 9.54 -2.41
N GLU A 170 -19.77 9.86 -3.69
CA GLU A 170 -20.87 10.36 -4.54
C GLU A 170 -21.63 9.23 -5.25
N GLY A 171 -21.03 8.05 -5.42
CA GLY A 171 -21.59 6.91 -6.12
C GLY A 171 -21.53 7.01 -7.65
N PRO A 172 -21.87 5.93 -8.36
CA PRO A 172 -21.85 5.88 -9.83
C PRO A 172 -22.96 6.79 -10.40
N GLY A 173 -22.63 8.06 -10.66
CA GLY A 173 -23.57 9.05 -11.20
C GLY A 173 -23.41 10.49 -10.70
N GLY A 174 -22.51 10.74 -9.73
CA GLY A 174 -22.36 12.04 -9.07
C GLY A 174 -21.86 13.22 -9.91
N SER A 175 -21.44 13.01 -11.16
CA SER A 175 -20.97 14.07 -12.06
C SER A 175 -21.95 14.29 -13.21
N GLY A 176 -23.11 14.89 -12.96
CA GLY A 176 -24.00 15.25 -14.06
C GLY A 176 -25.44 15.67 -13.77
N GLU A 177 -25.75 16.39 -12.69
CA GLU A 177 -26.98 17.22 -12.65
C GLU A 177 -26.72 18.54 -11.93
N ALA A 178 -26.34 19.55 -12.71
CA ALA A 178 -26.44 20.95 -12.34
C ALA A 178 -26.79 21.78 -13.59
N GLY A 179 -28.08 22.14 -13.69
CA GLY A 179 -28.58 23.35 -14.38
C GLY A 179 -28.58 23.36 -15.90
#